data_AF-A0A1T3NK28-F1
#
_entry.id   AF-A0A1T3NK28-F1
#
_cell.length_a   1.000
_cell.length_b   1.000
_cell.length_c   1.000
_cell.angle_alpha   90.00
_cell.angle_beta   90.00
_cell.angle_gamma   90.00
#
_symmetry.space_group_name_H-M   'P 1'
#
loop_
_entity.id
_entity.type
_entity.pdbx_description
1 polymer ?
#
loop_
_entity_poly.entity_id
_entity_poly.type
_entity_poly.pdbx_seq_one_letter_code
_entity_poly.pdbx_strand_id
1 'polypeptide(L)'
;MRPKSLIIALTVLASVLLQPSLASAAPGRPTSAPAQTSSAAAQAGDDLRFLEYNICGGAGNCTDFISNPANKWRGEVANRVNRITDETGTWAADAVFLNEVCEVQYHALRPRLEALGYKGKYQRTTSSSAGCAMTDATYGTTEGVAVFVKGEVLNPNEAGHDLGTPDIKNGAVVERFILLCADTHLRGRFTKACATHQSAYGGAPAQVNVIRSLTDPWIAADLPVIVSGDVNILPGDPALATLYAQPRGNGQFIEADQTTRPAGDTPCEPYRQPCGIDEFTYDTKKPDPKKLDYIFLSKRHFQDVGGSVLHYDEMVSDHDVYRGTARWADCTPRVSLDPRGMCASSVYRLVDRATGKVASIPEGADAAGAGVTQRTWTGSAYQQWTISPSGNGYLLANRGSGLLLDGPPQPNAAGRQLLQWGPNGGANQKWQITSSGDQATVTNIETGLDVAVRDASPVENAEVVQVVGGTATPARWQLVPITYTLTNVHSDKVLAVAGGSTVRGGTAVQQTASQSTFQTWRLVAQGSGFVFVNKGSGFVLDAPEQPGAAGKQLVQWGSNEGLNQRWTIGAGNAPITLANVSTGLVADVRGDSVADGADVIEWYANGGPNQKWRLAPTA
;
A
#
# COMPACT_ATOMS: atom_id res chain seq x y z
N MET A 1 0.19 75.20 0.03
CA MET A 1 -1.26 75.02 -0.20
C MET A 1 -1.73 73.78 0.57
N ARG A 2 -2.54 73.95 1.62
CA ARG A 2 -3.48 72.91 2.13
C ARG A 2 -4.77 72.99 1.25
N PRO A 3 -5.78 72.08 1.27
CA PRO A 3 -6.17 71.14 2.35
C PRO A 3 -6.79 69.77 1.88
N LYS A 4 -7.02 68.78 2.75
CA LYS A 4 -8.29 68.35 3.45
C LYS A 4 -8.93 67.05 2.93
N SER A 5 -9.29 66.18 3.86
CA SER A 5 -10.19 65.02 3.77
C SER A 5 -11.65 65.39 3.41
N LEU A 6 -12.43 64.45 2.85
CA LEU A 6 -13.90 64.50 2.92
C LEU A 6 -14.56 63.11 2.88
N ILE A 7 -15.55 62.94 3.76
CA ILE A 7 -16.54 61.86 3.92
C ILE A 7 -17.84 62.29 3.22
N ILE A 8 -18.51 61.43 2.43
CA ILE A 8 -19.98 61.43 2.13
C ILE A 8 -20.32 59.98 1.67
N ALA A 9 -21.08 59.14 2.38
CA ALA A 9 -22.53 59.08 2.68
C ALA A 9 -23.44 58.53 1.55
N LEU A 10 -24.18 57.48 1.98
CA LEU A 10 -25.27 56.67 1.44
C LEU A 10 -26.38 57.43 0.67
N THR A 11 -26.92 56.85 -0.42
CA THR A 11 -28.39 56.65 -0.60
C THR A 11 -28.76 55.61 -1.67
N VAL A 12 -29.80 54.85 -1.34
CA VAL A 12 -30.51 53.78 -2.06
C VAL A 12 -31.42 54.35 -3.16
N LEU A 13 -31.59 53.63 -4.28
CA LEU A 13 -32.83 53.69 -5.05
C LEU A 13 -33.22 52.29 -5.57
N ALA A 14 -34.38 51.83 -5.09
CA ALA A 14 -35.08 50.64 -5.56
C ALA A 14 -35.84 50.95 -6.85
N SER A 15 -36.02 49.95 -7.71
CA SER A 15 -37.06 49.93 -8.75
C SER A 15 -37.54 48.50 -8.95
N VAL A 16 -38.77 48.27 -8.48
CA VAL A 16 -39.61 47.09 -8.65
C VAL A 16 -40.42 47.26 -9.92
N LEU A 17 -40.48 46.27 -10.82
CA LEU A 17 -41.66 46.06 -11.67
C LEU A 17 -41.85 44.59 -12.11
N LEU A 18 -43.05 44.09 -11.76
CA LEU A 18 -43.96 43.12 -12.40
C LEU A 18 -43.59 41.62 -12.49
N GLN A 19 -44.35 40.84 -11.69
CA GLN A 19 -44.68 39.43 -11.94
C GLN A 19 -45.85 39.31 -12.93
N PRO A 20 -45.93 38.19 -13.68
CA PRO A 20 -47.19 37.57 -14.05
C PRO A 20 -47.41 36.22 -13.35
N SER A 21 -48.68 35.87 -13.29
CA SER A 21 -49.38 34.85 -12.50
C SER A 21 -48.98 33.38 -12.71
N LEU A 22 -49.08 32.63 -11.62
CA LEU A 22 -48.98 31.18 -11.51
C LEU A 22 -50.16 30.44 -12.18
N ALA A 23 -49.85 29.48 -13.05
CA ALA A 23 -50.72 28.36 -13.40
C ALA A 23 -50.01 27.06 -12.97
N SER A 24 -50.75 26.16 -12.32
CA SER A 24 -50.25 24.96 -11.64
C SER A 24 -49.80 23.85 -12.61
N ALA A 25 -48.63 23.26 -12.35
CA ALA A 25 -48.24 21.95 -12.88
C ALA A 25 -47.46 21.15 -11.80
N ALA A 26 -47.64 19.82 -11.85
CA ALA A 26 -47.32 18.77 -10.87
C ALA A 26 -45.86 18.73 -10.35
N PRO A 27 -45.58 18.04 -9.20
CA PRO A 27 -44.29 18.10 -8.53
C PRO A 27 -43.20 17.35 -9.31
N GLY A 28 -42.22 18.11 -9.83
CA GLY A 28 -40.98 17.58 -10.36
C GLY A 28 -40.02 17.14 -9.26
N ARG A 29 -39.32 16.03 -9.54
CA ARG A 29 -38.24 15.41 -8.77
C ARG A 29 -37.14 16.45 -8.42
N PRO A 30 -36.59 16.48 -7.19
CA PRO A 30 -35.55 17.45 -6.84
C PRO A 30 -34.31 17.19 -7.68
N THR A 31 -33.86 18.23 -8.38
CA THR A 31 -32.58 18.28 -9.08
C THR A 31 -31.45 18.18 -8.07
N SER A 32 -30.55 17.21 -8.28
CA SER A 32 -29.32 17.04 -7.52
C SER A 32 -28.49 18.33 -7.53
N ALA A 33 -27.95 18.68 -6.37
CA ALA A 33 -26.90 19.69 -6.25
C ALA A 33 -25.70 19.28 -7.13
N PRO A 34 -24.98 20.24 -7.73
CA PRO A 34 -23.82 19.93 -8.54
C PRO A 34 -22.78 19.20 -7.68
N ALA A 35 -22.25 18.10 -8.23
CA ALA A 35 -21.13 17.37 -7.68
C ALA A 35 -20.02 18.34 -7.28
N GLN A 36 -19.55 18.24 -6.03
CA GLN A 36 -18.30 18.90 -5.66
C GLN A 36 -17.18 18.26 -6.48
N THR A 37 -16.78 18.96 -7.53
CA THR A 37 -15.57 18.67 -8.27
C THR A 37 -14.38 18.97 -7.36
N SER A 38 -13.84 17.94 -6.72
CA SER A 38 -12.45 17.98 -6.26
C SER A 38 -11.55 17.91 -7.49
N SER A 39 -11.38 19.06 -8.15
CA SER A 39 -10.32 19.26 -9.13
C SER A 39 -8.98 19.37 -8.41
N ALA A 40 -8.48 18.24 -7.94
CA ALA A 40 -7.05 18.07 -7.71
C ALA A 40 -6.52 17.31 -8.93
N ALA A 41 -5.85 18.02 -9.83
CA ALA A 41 -4.82 17.40 -10.64
C ALA A 41 -3.81 16.81 -9.65
N ALA A 42 -3.98 15.52 -9.35
CA ALA A 42 -3.16 14.80 -8.40
C ALA A 42 -1.72 14.82 -8.93
N GLN A 43 -0.86 15.60 -8.28
CA GLN A 43 0.58 15.36 -8.34
C GLN A 43 0.80 13.87 -8.08
N ALA A 44 1.69 13.24 -8.86
CA ALA A 44 2.02 11.84 -8.79
C ALA A 44 2.45 11.45 -7.36
N GLY A 45 1.49 11.00 -6.55
CA GLY A 45 1.74 10.48 -5.21
C GLY A 45 2.25 9.04 -5.27
N ASP A 46 2.80 8.58 -4.15
CA ASP A 46 3.31 7.22 -3.93
C ASP A 46 2.21 6.14 -3.90
N ASP A 47 0.94 6.53 -4.08
CA ASP A 47 -0.21 5.65 -4.02
C ASP A 47 -0.29 4.76 -5.28
N LEU A 48 -0.45 3.46 -5.06
CA LEU A 48 -0.83 2.51 -6.09
C LEU A 48 -2.26 2.74 -6.52
N ARG A 49 -2.53 2.57 -7.82
CA ARG A 49 -3.84 2.82 -8.43
C ARG A 49 -4.30 1.63 -9.25
N PHE A 50 -5.58 1.31 -9.17
CA PHE A 50 -6.16 0.15 -9.83
C PHE A 50 -7.43 0.54 -10.58
N LEU A 51 -7.70 -0.15 -11.68
CA LEU A 51 -8.96 -0.09 -12.42
C LEU A 51 -9.50 -1.50 -12.60
N GLU A 52 -10.80 -1.66 -12.35
CA GLU A 52 -11.54 -2.87 -12.66
C GLU A 52 -12.70 -2.56 -13.60
N TYR A 53 -12.84 -3.41 -14.63
CA TYR A 53 -13.91 -3.34 -15.61
C TYR A 53 -14.53 -4.71 -15.80
N ASN A 54 -15.86 -4.79 -15.74
CA ASN A 54 -16.59 -5.85 -16.41
C ASN A 54 -17.00 -5.39 -17.80
N ILE A 55 -16.25 -5.81 -18.83
CA ILE A 55 -16.37 -5.25 -20.19
C ILE A 55 -17.66 -5.72 -20.90
N CYS A 56 -18.46 -6.62 -20.31
CA CYS A 56 -19.72 -7.09 -20.90
C CYS A 56 -19.52 -7.67 -22.31
N GLY A 57 -18.69 -8.69 -22.42
CA GLY A 57 -18.50 -9.48 -23.64
C GLY A 57 -19.59 -10.54 -23.84
N GLY A 58 -20.30 -10.91 -22.77
CA GLY A 58 -21.22 -12.05 -22.74
C GLY A 58 -22.71 -11.73 -22.87
N ALA A 59 -23.12 -10.54 -22.45
CA ALA A 59 -24.52 -10.29 -22.17
C ALA A 59 -25.33 -9.76 -23.37
N GLY A 60 -26.55 -10.30 -23.53
CA GLY A 60 -27.49 -9.95 -24.60
C GLY A 60 -28.02 -8.51 -24.52
N ASN A 61 -27.92 -7.83 -23.39
CA ASN A 61 -28.27 -6.41 -23.19
C ASN A 61 -27.17 -5.46 -23.69
N CYS A 62 -25.91 -5.90 -23.77
CA CYS A 62 -24.88 -5.19 -24.53
C CYS A 62 -25.13 -5.23 -26.05
N THR A 63 -26.16 -5.95 -26.49
CA THR A 63 -26.68 -5.95 -27.87
C THR A 63 -27.75 -4.91 -28.16
N ASP A 64 -28.26 -4.15 -27.19
CA ASP A 64 -29.24 -3.08 -27.50
C ASP A 64 -28.66 -1.98 -28.40
N PHE A 65 -27.32 -1.81 -28.45
CA PHE A 65 -26.60 -0.97 -29.41
C PHE A 65 -26.47 -1.57 -30.81
N ILE A 66 -26.64 -2.89 -30.92
CA ILE A 66 -26.55 -3.70 -32.15
C ILE A 66 -27.89 -3.66 -32.92
N SER A 67 -28.96 -3.18 -32.28
CA SER A 67 -30.29 -3.09 -32.87
C SER A 67 -30.44 -2.00 -33.94
N ASN A 68 -29.40 -1.18 -34.19
CA ASN A 68 -29.35 -0.32 -35.38
C ASN A 68 -28.75 -1.09 -36.58
N PRO A 69 -29.57 -1.52 -37.55
CA PRO A 69 -29.11 -2.32 -38.70
C PRO A 69 -28.12 -1.59 -39.62
N ALA A 70 -27.97 -0.26 -39.51
CA ALA A 70 -26.99 0.51 -40.27
C ALA A 70 -25.58 0.54 -39.65
N ASN A 71 -25.43 0.11 -38.39
CA ASN A 71 -24.21 0.35 -37.60
C ASN A 71 -23.80 -0.85 -36.72
N LYS A 72 -24.09 -2.07 -37.15
CA LYS A 72 -23.60 -3.29 -36.51
C LYS A 72 -22.06 -3.23 -36.44
N TRP A 73 -21.52 -2.93 -35.25
CA TRP A 73 -20.10 -3.01 -34.87
C TRP A 73 -19.14 -1.90 -35.31
N ARG A 74 -19.57 -0.86 -36.05
CA ARG A 74 -18.65 0.23 -36.44
C ARG A 74 -18.31 1.13 -35.25
N GLY A 75 -17.12 0.92 -34.69
CA GLY A 75 -16.52 1.80 -33.69
C GLY A 75 -16.74 1.40 -32.24
N GLU A 76 -17.50 0.33 -31.95
CA GLU A 76 -17.73 -0.15 -30.56
C GLU A 76 -16.42 -0.59 -29.90
N VAL A 77 -15.67 -1.51 -30.54
CA VAL A 77 -14.33 -1.91 -30.10
C VAL A 77 -13.42 -0.70 -29.94
N ALA A 78 -13.45 0.22 -30.91
CA ALA A 78 -12.62 1.43 -30.86
C ALA A 78 -13.01 2.34 -29.69
N ASN A 79 -14.31 2.48 -29.38
CA ASN A 79 -14.81 3.31 -28.28
C ASN A 79 -14.41 2.74 -26.92
N ARG A 80 -14.57 1.42 -26.70
CA ARG A 80 -14.10 0.73 -25.49
C ARG A 80 -12.61 0.85 -25.33
N VAL A 81 -11.86 0.55 -26.39
CA VAL A 81 -10.40 0.65 -26.42
C VAL A 81 -9.96 2.07 -26.07
N ASN A 82 -10.56 3.09 -26.68
CA ASN A 82 -10.22 4.49 -26.41
C ASN A 82 -10.51 4.86 -24.96
N ARG A 83 -11.72 4.60 -24.45
CA ARG A 83 -12.10 4.98 -23.08
C ARG A 83 -11.26 4.27 -22.03
N ILE A 84 -11.01 2.97 -22.16
CA ILE A 84 -10.15 2.22 -21.24
C ILE A 84 -8.71 2.74 -21.30
N THR A 85 -8.19 3.04 -22.50
CA THR A 85 -6.83 3.59 -22.67
C THR A 85 -6.71 4.97 -22.02
N ASP A 86 -7.66 5.86 -22.28
CA ASP A 86 -7.67 7.24 -21.78
C ASP A 86 -7.81 7.27 -20.26
N GLU A 87 -8.69 6.44 -19.71
CA GLU A 87 -8.92 6.30 -18.28
C GLU A 87 -7.70 5.69 -17.58
N THR A 88 -7.11 4.63 -18.14
CA THR A 88 -5.86 4.04 -17.64
C THR A 88 -4.74 5.07 -17.57
N GLY A 89 -4.57 5.86 -18.63
CA GLY A 89 -3.56 6.91 -18.70
C GLY A 89 -3.82 8.07 -17.73
N THR A 90 -5.07 8.55 -17.66
CA THR A 90 -5.48 9.70 -16.85
C THR A 90 -5.45 9.37 -15.35
N TRP A 91 -5.98 8.21 -14.98
CA TRP A 91 -5.90 7.70 -13.60
C TRP A 91 -4.47 7.31 -13.22
N ALA A 92 -3.61 7.03 -14.22
CA ALA A 92 -2.26 6.52 -14.05
C ALA A 92 -2.24 5.20 -13.26
N ALA A 93 -3.10 4.26 -13.64
CA ALA A 93 -3.25 2.98 -12.96
C ALA A 93 -1.94 2.18 -12.95
N ASP A 94 -1.65 1.44 -11.89
CA ASP A 94 -0.54 0.49 -11.83
C ASP A 94 -0.96 -0.91 -12.34
N ALA A 95 -2.24 -1.26 -12.18
CA ALA A 95 -2.84 -2.44 -12.78
C ALA A 95 -4.28 -2.17 -13.24
N VAL A 96 -4.66 -2.83 -14.33
CA VAL A 96 -5.98 -2.79 -14.94
C VAL A 96 -6.47 -4.23 -15.10
N PHE A 97 -7.63 -4.51 -14.51
CA PHE A 97 -8.29 -5.80 -14.53
C PHE A 97 -9.51 -5.71 -15.45
N LEU A 98 -9.71 -6.72 -16.30
CA LEU A 98 -10.79 -6.76 -17.28
C LEU A 98 -11.46 -8.14 -17.21
N ASN A 99 -12.77 -8.15 -16.96
CA ASN A 99 -13.61 -9.34 -16.97
C ASN A 99 -14.55 -9.31 -18.18
N GLU A 100 -15.01 -10.49 -18.60
CA GLU A 100 -15.80 -10.70 -19.83
C GLU A 100 -15.23 -9.96 -21.06
N VAL A 101 -13.91 -9.87 -21.22
CA VAL A 101 -13.32 -9.15 -22.35
C VAL A 101 -13.33 -10.03 -23.60
N CYS A 102 -13.95 -9.56 -24.68
CA CYS A 102 -13.89 -10.24 -25.96
C CYS A 102 -12.44 -10.27 -26.48
N GLU A 103 -12.04 -11.36 -27.11
CA GLU A 103 -10.65 -11.53 -27.56
C GLU A 103 -10.20 -10.40 -28.51
N VAL A 104 -11.07 -10.02 -29.45
CA VAL A 104 -10.82 -8.89 -30.36
C VAL A 104 -10.59 -7.56 -29.63
N GLN A 105 -11.28 -7.32 -28.51
CA GLN A 105 -11.10 -6.11 -27.71
C GLN A 105 -9.76 -6.14 -26.98
N TYR A 106 -9.37 -7.27 -26.39
CA TYR A 106 -8.04 -7.43 -25.77
C TYR A 106 -6.92 -7.18 -26.78
N HIS A 107 -7.02 -7.75 -27.98
CA HIS A 107 -6.02 -7.57 -29.03
C HIS A 107 -5.96 -6.13 -29.55
N ALA A 108 -7.08 -5.40 -29.56
CA ALA A 108 -7.11 -3.98 -29.89
C ALA A 108 -6.58 -3.07 -28.76
N LEU A 109 -6.81 -3.44 -27.49
CA LEU A 109 -6.32 -2.73 -26.31
C LEU A 109 -4.80 -2.85 -26.14
N ARG A 110 -4.26 -4.06 -26.35
CA ARG A 110 -2.86 -4.39 -26.06
C ARG A 110 -1.85 -3.38 -26.62
N PRO A 111 -1.80 -3.07 -27.94
CA PRO A 111 -0.80 -2.15 -28.46
C PRO A 111 -0.94 -0.72 -27.91
N ARG A 112 -2.15 -0.31 -27.50
CA ARG A 112 -2.38 1.03 -26.93
C ARG A 112 -1.86 1.13 -25.50
N LEU A 113 -2.16 0.13 -24.68
CA LEU A 113 -1.63 0.06 -23.32
C LEU A 113 -0.12 -0.22 -23.31
N GLU A 114 0.41 -0.97 -24.27
CA GLU A 114 1.86 -1.13 -24.46
C GLU A 114 2.56 0.20 -24.72
N ALA A 115 1.96 1.10 -25.49
CA ALA A 115 2.48 2.45 -25.71
C ALA A 115 2.51 3.31 -24.42
N LEU A 116 1.69 2.95 -23.43
CA LEU A 116 1.68 3.56 -22.09
C LEU A 116 2.58 2.82 -21.07
N GLY A 117 3.31 1.79 -21.51
CA GLY A 117 4.25 1.03 -20.67
C GLY A 117 3.64 -0.15 -19.93
N TYR A 118 2.48 -0.66 -20.36
CA TYR A 118 1.83 -1.82 -19.76
C TYR A 118 2.13 -3.10 -20.54
N LYS A 119 2.14 -4.23 -19.84
CA LYS A 119 2.10 -5.56 -20.44
C LYS A 119 0.86 -6.30 -19.95
N GLY A 120 0.26 -7.06 -20.86
CA GLY A 120 -1.02 -7.70 -20.65
C GLY A 120 -0.96 -9.21 -20.77
N LYS A 121 -1.82 -9.89 -20.02
CA LYS A 121 -2.05 -11.33 -20.07
C LYS A 121 -3.57 -11.57 -20.22
N TYR A 122 -3.96 -12.52 -21.06
CA TYR A 122 -5.35 -12.84 -21.35
C TYR A 122 -5.56 -14.35 -21.43
N GLN A 123 -6.70 -14.82 -20.96
CA GLN A 123 -7.11 -16.20 -21.14
C GLN A 123 -8.61 -16.31 -21.40
N ARG A 124 -8.96 -17.05 -22.46
CA ARG A 124 -10.34 -17.39 -22.80
C ARG A 124 -11.00 -18.21 -21.70
N THR A 125 -12.23 -17.85 -21.34
CA THR A 125 -13.07 -18.60 -20.39
C THR A 125 -14.23 -19.28 -21.10
N THR A 126 -14.66 -18.78 -22.27
CA THR A 126 -15.76 -19.36 -23.06
C THR A 126 -15.30 -20.05 -24.34
N SER A 127 -16.16 -20.94 -24.85
CA SER A 127 -15.97 -21.56 -26.17
C SER A 127 -16.62 -20.76 -27.30
N SER A 128 -17.63 -19.95 -27.00
CA SER A 128 -18.24 -18.93 -27.86
C SER A 128 -19.19 -18.07 -27.03
N SER A 129 -19.26 -16.79 -27.36
CA SER A 129 -20.11 -15.77 -26.77
C SER A 129 -20.78 -14.94 -27.87
N ALA A 130 -22.10 -14.77 -27.80
CA ALA A 130 -22.85 -14.05 -28.81
C ALA A 130 -22.50 -12.55 -28.83
N GLY A 131 -22.16 -11.98 -27.67
CA GLY A 131 -21.72 -10.58 -27.54
C GLY A 131 -20.37 -10.32 -28.20
N CYS A 132 -19.53 -11.34 -28.35
CA CYS A 132 -18.24 -11.25 -29.02
C CYS A 132 -18.27 -11.56 -30.52
N ALA A 133 -19.45 -11.72 -31.14
CA ALA A 133 -19.61 -11.96 -32.58
C ALA A 133 -19.39 -10.68 -33.43
N MET A 134 -18.22 -10.07 -33.29
CA MET A 134 -17.82 -8.82 -33.96
C MET A 134 -17.29 -9.09 -35.37
N THR A 135 -17.13 -8.05 -36.19
CA THR A 135 -16.78 -8.19 -37.64
C THR A 135 -15.36 -8.71 -37.92
N ASP A 136 -14.57 -9.04 -36.89
CA ASP A 136 -13.22 -9.59 -37.04
C ASP A 136 -13.23 -11.11 -36.93
N ALA A 137 -13.16 -11.79 -38.08
CA ALA A 137 -13.12 -13.24 -38.15
C ALA A 137 -11.81 -13.86 -37.60
N THR A 138 -10.79 -13.04 -37.29
CA THR A 138 -9.45 -13.50 -36.86
C THR A 138 -9.46 -14.05 -35.43
N TYR A 139 -10.22 -13.40 -34.53
CA TYR A 139 -10.20 -13.68 -33.10
C TYR A 139 -11.44 -14.47 -32.61
N GLY A 140 -12.36 -14.83 -33.52
CA GLY A 140 -13.53 -15.62 -33.20
C GLY A 140 -14.53 -14.89 -32.28
N THR A 141 -15.34 -15.66 -31.56
CA THR A 141 -16.46 -15.18 -30.74
C THR A 141 -16.24 -15.41 -29.25
N THR A 142 -15.01 -15.59 -28.79
CA THR A 142 -14.73 -15.94 -27.38
C THR A 142 -14.48 -14.72 -26.51
N GLU A 143 -14.78 -14.89 -25.21
CA GLU A 143 -14.45 -13.94 -24.15
C GLU A 143 -13.55 -14.59 -23.09
N GLY A 144 -13.03 -13.76 -22.21
CA GLY A 144 -12.13 -14.20 -21.15
C GLY A 144 -11.87 -13.13 -20.11
N VAL A 145 -10.81 -13.36 -19.34
CA VAL A 145 -10.29 -12.40 -18.36
C VAL A 145 -8.92 -11.90 -18.80
N ALA A 146 -8.62 -10.63 -18.53
CA ALA A 146 -7.31 -10.04 -18.78
C ALA A 146 -6.79 -9.25 -17.58
N VAL A 147 -5.46 -9.23 -17.45
CA VAL A 147 -4.74 -8.37 -16.52
C VAL A 147 -3.71 -7.58 -17.31
N PHE A 148 -3.71 -6.27 -17.19
CA PHE A 148 -2.64 -5.38 -17.64
C PHE A 148 -1.94 -4.77 -16.43
N VAL A 149 -0.60 -4.80 -16.43
CA VAL A 149 0.22 -4.24 -15.35
C VAL A 149 1.24 -3.29 -15.94
N LYS A 150 1.54 -2.20 -15.24
CA LYS A 150 2.57 -1.25 -15.63
C LYS A 150 3.94 -1.90 -15.42
N GLY A 151 4.72 -2.05 -16.48
CA GLY A 151 5.97 -2.82 -16.47
C GLY A 151 5.81 -4.21 -17.09
N GLU A 152 6.53 -5.20 -16.57
CA GLU A 152 6.60 -6.54 -17.14
C GLU A 152 5.61 -7.53 -16.50
N VAL A 153 5.17 -8.51 -17.30
CA VAL A 153 4.53 -9.74 -16.82
C VAL A 153 5.59 -10.83 -16.82
N LEU A 154 5.99 -11.30 -15.64
CA LEU A 154 7.08 -12.26 -15.43
C LEU A 154 6.69 -13.70 -15.79
N ASN A 155 5.38 -13.99 -15.83
CA ASN A 155 4.79 -15.29 -16.10
C ASN A 155 3.80 -15.24 -17.29
N PRO A 156 4.21 -14.76 -18.47
CA PRO A 156 3.28 -14.44 -19.57
C PRO A 156 2.53 -15.66 -20.12
N ASN A 157 3.10 -16.86 -19.96
CA ASN A 157 2.55 -18.12 -20.50
C ASN A 157 1.88 -19.01 -19.44
N GLU A 158 1.87 -18.61 -18.16
CA GLU A 158 1.23 -19.40 -17.11
C GLU A 158 -0.30 -19.34 -17.26
N ALA A 159 -0.98 -20.49 -17.30
CA ALA A 159 -2.43 -20.51 -17.35
C ALA A 159 -3.07 -20.03 -16.04
N GLY A 160 -4.27 -19.47 -16.13
CA GLY A 160 -5.11 -19.15 -14.97
C GLY A 160 -5.51 -20.40 -14.19
N HIS A 161 -5.68 -20.23 -12.88
CA HIS A 161 -6.04 -21.31 -11.98
C HIS A 161 -7.53 -21.62 -12.08
N ASP A 162 -7.88 -22.90 -12.28
CA ASP A 162 -9.27 -23.36 -12.35
C ASP A 162 -9.98 -23.16 -11.00
N LEU A 163 -11.13 -22.49 -11.03
CA LEU A 163 -11.97 -22.24 -9.85
C LEU A 163 -13.04 -23.32 -9.62
N GLY A 164 -13.09 -24.35 -10.46
CA GLY A 164 -13.93 -25.53 -10.28
C GLY A 164 -15.15 -25.52 -11.19
N THR A 165 -16.35 -25.59 -10.60
CA THR A 165 -17.60 -25.87 -11.34
C THR A 165 -17.81 -24.88 -12.49
N PRO A 166 -17.84 -25.35 -13.75
CA PRO A 166 -18.09 -24.50 -14.92
C PRO A 166 -19.58 -24.14 -15.04
N ASP A 167 -19.88 -23.15 -15.87
CA ASP A 167 -21.26 -22.91 -16.31
C ASP A 167 -21.65 -23.93 -17.40
N ILE A 168 -22.83 -24.53 -17.26
CA ILE A 168 -23.35 -25.56 -18.15
C ILE A 168 -24.72 -25.14 -18.66
N LYS A 169 -24.85 -24.97 -19.98
CA LYS A 169 -26.14 -24.70 -20.65
C LYS A 169 -26.43 -25.83 -21.63
N ASN A 170 -27.64 -26.39 -21.56
CA ASN A 170 -28.08 -27.50 -22.41
C ASN A 170 -27.11 -28.71 -22.45
N GLY A 171 -26.48 -29.02 -21.31
CA GLY A 171 -25.54 -30.14 -21.19
C GLY A 171 -24.13 -29.87 -21.74
N ALA A 172 -23.83 -28.66 -22.22
CA ALA A 172 -22.51 -28.26 -22.69
C ALA A 172 -21.89 -27.21 -21.76
N VAL A 173 -20.57 -27.32 -21.52
CA VAL A 173 -19.80 -26.30 -20.81
C VAL A 173 -19.73 -25.05 -21.69
N VAL A 174 -20.29 -23.95 -21.19
CA VAL A 174 -20.29 -22.65 -21.89
C VAL A 174 -19.19 -21.74 -21.39
N GLU A 175 -18.86 -21.80 -20.09
CA GLU A 175 -17.80 -21.01 -19.48
C GLU A 175 -17.05 -21.79 -18.41
N ARG A 176 -15.74 -21.59 -18.33
CA ARG A 176 -14.88 -22.01 -17.21
C ARG A 176 -14.42 -20.79 -16.43
N PHE A 177 -14.50 -20.86 -15.11
CA PHE A 177 -14.11 -19.77 -14.22
C PHE A 177 -12.66 -19.97 -13.77
N ILE A 178 -11.85 -18.92 -13.88
CA ILE A 178 -10.43 -18.95 -13.57
C ILE A 178 -10.00 -17.75 -12.75
N LEU A 179 -8.93 -17.93 -11.97
CA LEU A 179 -8.13 -16.83 -11.42
C LEU A 179 -6.89 -16.64 -12.29
N LEU A 180 -6.89 -15.62 -13.14
CA LEU A 180 -5.76 -15.29 -14.02
C LEU A 180 -4.83 -14.32 -13.30
N CYS A 181 -3.60 -14.74 -12.99
CA CYS A 181 -2.61 -13.91 -12.31
C CYS A 181 -1.46 -13.49 -13.23
N ALA A 182 -1.09 -12.22 -13.14
CA ALA A 182 0.17 -11.68 -13.64
C ALA A 182 1.13 -11.44 -12.46
N ASP A 183 2.29 -12.09 -12.51
CA ASP A 183 3.40 -11.82 -11.63
C ASP A 183 4.16 -10.62 -12.19
N THR A 184 4.33 -9.57 -11.38
CA THR A 184 4.88 -8.30 -11.83
C THR A 184 5.59 -7.54 -10.72
N HIS A 185 6.22 -6.40 -11.03
CA HIS A 185 6.75 -5.45 -10.06
C HIS A 185 6.00 -4.13 -10.11
N LEU A 186 4.96 -3.98 -9.29
CA LEU A 186 4.28 -2.69 -9.15
C LEU A 186 5.17 -1.76 -8.32
N ARG A 187 5.60 -0.64 -8.93
CA ARG A 187 6.52 0.34 -8.30
C ARG A 187 7.77 -0.33 -7.69
N GLY A 188 8.28 -1.36 -8.38
CA GLY A 188 9.49 -2.08 -7.97
C GLY A 188 9.29 -3.16 -6.91
N ARG A 189 8.06 -3.46 -6.49
CA ARG A 189 7.76 -4.55 -5.55
C ARG A 189 7.01 -5.69 -6.22
N PHE A 190 7.50 -6.91 -6.04
CA PHE A 190 6.84 -8.09 -6.58
C PHE A 190 5.38 -8.16 -6.12
N THR A 191 4.47 -8.45 -7.04
CA THR A 191 3.03 -8.48 -6.81
C THR A 191 2.38 -9.53 -7.71
N LYS A 192 1.44 -10.31 -7.15
CA LYS A 192 0.49 -11.11 -7.90
C LYS A 192 -0.77 -10.28 -8.14
N ALA A 193 -0.94 -9.80 -9.36
CA ALA A 193 -2.13 -9.07 -9.79
C ALA A 193 -3.06 -10.05 -10.51
N CYS A 194 -4.22 -10.37 -9.92
CA CYS A 194 -5.12 -11.39 -10.42
C CYS A 194 -6.50 -10.84 -10.78
N ALA A 195 -7.04 -11.27 -11.93
CA ALA A 195 -8.43 -11.05 -12.34
C ALA A 195 -9.24 -12.34 -12.27
N THR A 196 -10.54 -12.23 -12.00
CA THR A 196 -11.49 -13.36 -12.01
C THR A 196 -12.87 -12.91 -12.48
N HIS A 197 -13.55 -13.80 -13.18
CA HIS A 197 -15.01 -13.76 -13.37
C HIS A 197 -15.58 -15.01 -12.70
N GLN A 198 -16.68 -14.89 -11.95
CA GLN A 198 -17.28 -15.98 -11.18
C GLN A 198 -18.72 -16.28 -11.58
N SER A 199 -19.21 -17.46 -11.23
CA SER A 199 -20.53 -17.95 -11.65
C SER A 199 -21.69 -17.15 -11.05
N ALA A 200 -22.53 -16.57 -11.90
CA ALA A 200 -23.83 -16.00 -11.52
C ALA A 200 -24.89 -17.05 -11.08
N TYR A 201 -24.63 -18.35 -11.28
CA TYR A 201 -25.59 -19.45 -11.10
C TYR A 201 -25.36 -20.26 -9.81
N GLY A 202 -24.86 -19.60 -8.76
CA GLY A 202 -24.69 -20.20 -7.43
C GLY A 202 -23.37 -20.94 -7.21
N GLY A 203 -22.48 -20.97 -8.21
CA GLY A 203 -21.13 -21.54 -8.06
C GLY A 203 -20.12 -20.62 -7.36
N ALA A 204 -20.36 -19.31 -7.35
CA ALA A 204 -19.42 -18.31 -6.85
C ALA A 204 -18.96 -18.54 -5.39
N PRO A 205 -19.81 -18.91 -4.42
CA PRO A 205 -19.35 -19.19 -3.05
C PRO A 205 -18.26 -20.27 -2.96
N ALA A 206 -18.34 -21.33 -3.77
CA ALA A 206 -17.32 -22.37 -3.82
C ALA A 206 -16.04 -21.86 -4.49
N GLN A 207 -16.17 -21.04 -5.54
CA GLN A 207 -15.05 -20.44 -6.27
C GLN A 207 -14.26 -19.47 -5.40
N VAL A 208 -14.92 -18.69 -4.53
CA VAL A 208 -14.26 -17.85 -3.51
C VAL A 208 -13.37 -18.69 -2.58
N ASN A 209 -13.84 -19.86 -2.14
CA ASN A 209 -13.03 -20.74 -1.28
C ASN A 209 -11.79 -21.28 -2.02
N VAL A 210 -11.89 -21.54 -3.33
CA VAL A 210 -10.74 -21.91 -4.15
C VAL A 210 -9.74 -20.75 -4.26
N ILE A 211 -10.21 -19.53 -4.54
CA ILE A 211 -9.35 -18.33 -4.55
C ILE A 211 -8.61 -18.19 -3.23
N ARG A 212 -9.30 -18.35 -2.10
CA ARG A 212 -8.67 -18.34 -0.78
C ARG A 212 -7.57 -19.41 -0.68
N SER A 213 -7.86 -20.66 -1.07
CA SER A 213 -6.88 -21.75 -1.00
C SER A 213 -5.61 -21.51 -1.82
N LEU A 214 -5.71 -20.76 -2.92
CA LEU A 214 -4.59 -20.38 -3.77
C LEU A 214 -3.79 -19.22 -3.16
N THR A 215 -4.50 -18.20 -2.68
CA THR A 215 -3.92 -16.94 -2.25
C THR A 215 -3.38 -16.97 -0.83
N ASP A 216 -3.98 -17.73 0.10
CA ASP A 216 -3.53 -17.84 1.49
C ASP A 216 -2.06 -18.32 1.58
N PRO A 217 -1.63 -19.38 0.87
CA PRO A 217 -0.22 -19.78 0.82
C PRO A 217 0.71 -18.71 0.23
N TRP A 218 0.26 -17.95 -0.78
CA TRP A 218 1.07 -16.87 -1.36
C TRP A 218 1.25 -15.72 -0.38
N ILE A 219 0.17 -15.31 0.30
CA ILE A 219 0.21 -14.26 1.32
C ILE A 219 1.04 -14.73 2.52
N ALA A 220 0.95 -16.01 2.90
CA ALA A 220 1.78 -16.61 3.94
C ALA A 220 3.26 -16.69 3.53
N ALA A 221 3.54 -16.86 2.23
CA ALA A 221 4.88 -16.75 1.65
C ALA A 221 5.32 -15.29 1.44
N ASP A 222 4.51 -14.33 1.89
CA ASP A 222 4.73 -12.89 1.83
C ASP A 222 4.84 -12.32 0.41
N LEU A 223 3.98 -12.83 -0.46
CA LEU A 223 3.75 -12.25 -1.77
C LEU A 223 2.54 -11.30 -1.68
N PRO A 224 2.70 -10.01 -2.05
CA PRO A 224 1.57 -9.12 -2.21
C PRO A 224 0.60 -9.66 -3.27
N VAL A 225 -0.65 -9.82 -2.88
CA VAL A 225 -1.72 -10.30 -3.77
C VAL A 225 -2.80 -9.22 -3.89
N ILE A 226 -3.22 -8.99 -5.12
CA ILE A 226 -4.42 -8.23 -5.51
C ILE A 226 -5.34 -9.19 -6.27
N VAL A 227 -6.59 -9.30 -5.85
CA VAL A 227 -7.63 -10.04 -6.58
C VAL A 227 -8.72 -9.07 -6.94
N SER A 228 -8.98 -8.93 -8.24
CA SER A 228 -10.06 -8.13 -8.78
C SER A 228 -11.01 -9.02 -9.56
N GLY A 229 -12.31 -8.74 -9.54
CA GLY A 229 -13.22 -9.47 -10.41
C GLY A 229 -14.68 -9.07 -10.32
N ASP A 230 -15.46 -9.51 -11.31
CA ASP A 230 -16.89 -9.76 -11.13
C ASP A 230 -17.05 -11.07 -10.35
N VAL A 231 -17.32 -10.94 -9.06
CA VAL A 231 -17.40 -12.05 -8.10
C VAL A 231 -18.81 -12.60 -8.00
N ASN A 232 -19.84 -11.92 -8.52
CA ASN A 232 -21.22 -12.43 -8.53
C ASN A 232 -21.80 -12.80 -7.14
N ILE A 233 -21.29 -12.21 -6.05
CA ILE A 233 -21.72 -12.46 -4.66
C ILE A 233 -22.04 -11.15 -3.93
N LEU A 234 -23.08 -11.18 -3.08
CA LEU A 234 -23.52 -10.02 -2.29
C LEU A 234 -22.55 -9.66 -1.15
N PRO A 235 -22.38 -8.36 -0.84
CA PRO A 235 -21.70 -7.92 0.37
C PRO A 235 -22.44 -8.49 1.60
N GLY A 236 -21.78 -9.37 2.36
CA GLY A 236 -22.35 -10.04 3.53
C GLY A 236 -22.61 -11.54 3.36
N ASP A 237 -22.42 -12.10 2.17
CA ASP A 237 -22.42 -13.55 1.99
C ASP A 237 -21.32 -14.22 2.86
N PRO A 238 -21.62 -15.33 3.55
CA PRO A 238 -20.64 -16.03 4.38
C PRO A 238 -19.37 -16.45 3.64
N ALA A 239 -19.43 -16.73 2.33
CA ALA A 239 -18.26 -17.07 1.53
C ALA A 239 -17.31 -15.87 1.40
N LEU A 240 -17.82 -14.66 1.18
CA LEU A 240 -16.97 -13.46 1.14
C LEU A 240 -16.32 -13.16 2.50
N ALA A 241 -16.97 -13.48 3.62
CA ALA A 241 -16.36 -13.38 4.95
C ALA A 241 -15.09 -14.23 5.11
N THR A 242 -14.89 -15.25 4.26
CA THR A 242 -13.66 -16.05 4.25
C THR A 242 -12.48 -15.37 3.59
N LEU A 243 -12.70 -14.34 2.76
CA LEU A 243 -11.65 -13.50 2.18
C LEU A 243 -11.32 -12.30 3.08
N TYR A 244 -12.33 -11.71 3.72
CA TYR A 244 -12.16 -10.53 4.56
C TYR A 244 -11.29 -10.81 5.79
N ALA A 245 -10.33 -9.94 6.04
CA ALA A 245 -9.57 -9.94 7.28
C ALA A 245 -10.42 -9.48 8.48
N GLN A 246 -9.93 -9.81 9.68
CA GLN A 246 -10.53 -9.37 10.94
C GLN A 246 -10.64 -7.82 11.00
N PRO A 247 -11.73 -7.28 11.58
CA PRO A 247 -12.77 -7.97 12.36
C PRO A 247 -13.94 -8.55 11.55
N ARG A 248 -14.01 -8.34 10.23
CA ARG A 248 -15.20 -8.71 9.41
C ARG A 248 -15.23 -10.17 8.97
N GLY A 249 -14.09 -10.84 9.01
CA GLY A 249 -13.95 -12.20 8.52
C GLY A 249 -12.69 -12.87 9.06
N ASN A 250 -12.40 -14.07 8.55
CA ASN A 250 -11.24 -14.87 8.96
C ASN A 250 -10.21 -15.07 7.84
N GLY A 251 -10.29 -14.26 6.79
CA GLY A 251 -9.36 -14.22 5.66
C GLY A 251 -8.23 -13.20 5.83
N GLN A 252 -7.64 -12.78 4.71
CA GLN A 252 -6.43 -11.96 4.67
C GLN A 252 -6.55 -10.71 3.79
N PHE A 253 -7.71 -10.44 3.21
CA PHE A 253 -7.94 -9.31 2.31
C PHE A 253 -8.67 -8.15 2.99
N ILE A 254 -8.38 -6.95 2.50
CA ILE A 254 -9.18 -5.75 2.67
C ILE A 254 -9.71 -5.35 1.29
N GLU A 255 -10.97 -4.94 1.23
CA GLU A 255 -11.60 -4.45 -0.01
C GLU A 255 -11.46 -2.92 -0.09
N ALA A 256 -11.21 -2.40 -1.29
CA ALA A 256 -11.02 -0.99 -1.59
C ALA A 256 -12.13 -0.07 -1.02
N ASP A 257 -13.38 -0.50 -1.06
CA ASP A 257 -14.57 0.28 -0.68
C ASP A 257 -14.67 0.50 0.84
N GLN A 258 -14.14 -0.44 1.62
CA GLN A 258 -14.49 -0.57 3.05
C GLN A 258 -13.84 0.47 3.97
N THR A 259 -12.91 1.26 3.46
CA THR A 259 -12.03 2.15 4.26
C THR A 259 -12.54 3.57 4.39
N THR A 260 -13.63 3.91 3.71
CA THR A 260 -14.29 5.23 3.85
C THR A 260 -15.26 5.30 5.04
N ARG A 261 -15.32 4.26 5.89
CA ARG A 261 -16.26 4.12 7.00
C ARG A 261 -15.67 4.50 8.37
N PRO A 262 -16.39 5.24 9.23
CA PRO A 262 -16.04 5.35 10.65
C PRO A 262 -16.08 3.99 11.37
N ALA A 263 -15.19 3.79 12.35
CA ALA A 263 -15.21 2.59 13.18
C ALA A 263 -16.45 2.55 14.08
N GLY A 264 -17.23 1.46 14.03
CA GLY A 264 -18.37 1.21 14.94
C GLY A 264 -19.73 0.99 14.28
N ASP A 265 -19.85 1.17 12.96
CA ASP A 265 -21.13 0.96 12.28
C ASP A 265 -21.53 -0.52 12.14
N THR A 266 -22.83 -0.78 12.28
CA THR A 266 -23.51 -2.07 12.10
C THR A 266 -23.13 -2.72 10.75
N PRO A 267 -23.00 -4.07 10.67
CA PRO A 267 -22.90 -4.78 9.40
C PRO A 267 -23.99 -4.29 8.44
N CYS A 268 -23.64 -4.11 7.18
CA CYS A 268 -24.60 -3.68 6.16
C CYS A 268 -25.82 -4.60 6.20
N GLU A 269 -27.02 -4.03 6.38
CA GLU A 269 -28.20 -4.81 6.11
C GLU A 269 -28.19 -5.15 4.61
N PRO A 270 -28.32 -6.43 4.23
CA PRO A 270 -28.04 -6.91 2.88
C PRO A 270 -28.93 -6.32 1.77
N TYR A 271 -29.88 -5.42 2.08
CA TYR A 271 -30.91 -5.01 1.13
C TYR A 271 -31.33 -3.53 1.13
N ARG A 272 -30.91 -2.63 2.04
CA ARG A 272 -31.62 -1.33 2.15
C ARG A 272 -30.88 -0.03 2.43
N GLN A 273 -29.55 0.03 2.62
CA GLN A 273 -28.87 1.34 2.73
C GLN A 273 -27.46 1.33 2.10
N PRO A 274 -27.03 2.45 1.47
CA PRO A 274 -25.71 2.55 0.87
C PRO A 274 -24.64 2.48 1.98
N CYS A 275 -23.68 1.59 1.80
CA CYS A 275 -22.61 1.32 2.74
C CYS A 275 -21.29 1.91 2.25
N GLY A 276 -21.11 3.24 2.31
CA GLY A 276 -19.85 3.91 1.90
C GLY A 276 -19.65 3.93 0.38
N ILE A 277 -19.28 5.11 -0.15
CA ILE A 277 -19.56 5.62 -1.52
C ILE A 277 -21.00 5.38 -2.01
N ASP A 278 -21.71 6.48 -2.21
CA ASP A 278 -23.11 6.55 -2.64
C ASP A 278 -23.36 6.07 -4.10
N GLU A 279 -22.49 5.26 -4.68
CA GLU A 279 -22.54 4.88 -6.09
C GLU A 279 -22.31 3.38 -6.27
N PHE A 280 -23.09 2.79 -7.17
CA PHE A 280 -23.56 1.42 -7.07
C PHE A 280 -22.88 0.54 -8.12
N THR A 281 -21.92 -0.32 -7.74
CA THR A 281 -21.44 -1.40 -8.65
C THR A 281 -22.48 -2.54 -8.79
N TYR A 282 -23.78 -2.21 -8.75
CA TYR A 282 -24.88 -3.17 -8.82
C TYR A 282 -25.80 -3.00 -10.04
N ASP A 283 -26.39 -4.11 -10.46
CA ASP A 283 -27.45 -4.14 -11.48
C ASP A 283 -28.75 -3.50 -10.94
N THR A 284 -29.01 -2.25 -11.32
CA THR A 284 -30.23 -1.49 -10.96
C THR A 284 -31.48 -1.97 -11.69
N LYS A 285 -31.35 -2.86 -12.69
CA LYS A 285 -32.44 -3.28 -13.58
C LYS A 285 -33.17 -4.53 -13.06
N LYS A 286 -32.70 -5.16 -11.97
CA LYS A 286 -33.32 -6.32 -11.33
C LYS A 286 -33.84 -6.02 -9.91
N PRO A 287 -34.90 -6.71 -9.45
CA PRO A 287 -35.47 -6.51 -8.10
C PRO A 287 -34.53 -6.88 -6.94
N ASP A 288 -33.42 -7.60 -7.22
CA ASP A 288 -32.40 -7.99 -6.24
C ASP A 288 -31.04 -7.35 -6.61
N PRO A 289 -30.67 -6.19 -6.04
CA PRO A 289 -29.41 -5.52 -6.37
C PRO A 289 -28.22 -6.34 -5.85
N LYS A 290 -27.27 -6.70 -6.73
CA LYS A 290 -26.03 -7.42 -6.37
C LYS A 290 -24.82 -6.53 -6.58
N LYS A 291 -23.89 -6.43 -5.62
CA LYS A 291 -22.54 -5.88 -5.88
C LYS A 291 -21.76 -6.92 -6.67
N LEU A 292 -21.20 -6.53 -7.82
CA LEU A 292 -20.61 -7.48 -8.77
C LEU A 292 -19.10 -7.33 -8.81
N ASP A 293 -18.61 -6.10 -8.95
CA ASP A 293 -17.18 -5.81 -9.06
C ASP A 293 -16.50 -5.54 -7.71
N TYR A 294 -15.36 -6.19 -7.49
CA TYR A 294 -14.54 -6.08 -6.30
C TYR A 294 -13.06 -5.87 -6.61
N ILE A 295 -12.37 -5.15 -5.72
CA ILE A 295 -10.91 -5.07 -5.66
C ILE A 295 -10.50 -5.43 -4.23
N PHE A 296 -9.89 -6.60 -4.07
CA PHE A 296 -9.34 -7.12 -2.83
C PHE A 296 -7.82 -6.99 -2.81
N LEU A 297 -7.30 -6.43 -1.72
CA LEU A 297 -5.87 -6.27 -1.49
C LEU A 297 -5.47 -7.04 -0.23
N SER A 298 -4.39 -7.82 -0.30
CA SER A 298 -3.89 -8.53 0.88
C SER A 298 -3.51 -7.55 2.01
N LYS A 299 -4.28 -7.54 3.11
CA LYS A 299 -4.19 -6.55 4.20
C LYS A 299 -2.78 -6.45 4.81
N ARG A 300 -2.02 -7.55 4.75
CA ARG A 300 -0.63 -7.61 5.23
C ARG A 300 0.34 -6.74 4.41
N HIS A 301 0.03 -6.51 3.13
CA HIS A 301 0.94 -5.85 2.18
C HIS A 301 0.45 -4.47 1.75
N PHE A 302 -0.82 -4.15 1.99
CA PHE A 302 -1.45 -2.90 1.58
C PHE A 302 -2.12 -2.19 2.76
N GLN A 303 -1.96 -0.87 2.83
CA GLN A 303 -2.60 0.03 3.80
C GLN A 303 -3.14 1.26 3.06
N ASP A 304 -3.85 2.16 3.75
CA ASP A 304 -4.50 3.33 3.14
C ASP A 304 -5.29 2.96 1.87
N VAL A 305 -5.88 1.77 1.91
CA VAL A 305 -6.67 1.22 0.82
C VAL A 305 -7.89 2.11 0.64
N GLY A 306 -8.30 2.40 -0.59
CA GLY A 306 -9.42 3.28 -0.90
C GLY A 306 -10.13 2.85 -2.18
N GLY A 307 -11.41 3.18 -2.29
CA GLY A 307 -12.27 2.80 -3.38
C GLY A 307 -13.15 3.96 -3.83
N SER A 308 -13.36 4.08 -5.13
CA SER A 308 -14.30 5.01 -5.73
C SER A 308 -14.82 4.39 -7.02
N VAL A 309 -16.02 4.73 -7.43
CA VAL A 309 -16.55 4.30 -8.72
C VAL A 309 -16.60 5.47 -9.70
N LEU A 310 -16.59 5.16 -10.99
CA LEU A 310 -16.99 6.09 -12.04
C LEU A 310 -18.38 5.73 -12.51
N HIS A 311 -19.19 6.77 -12.75
CA HIS A 311 -20.55 6.62 -13.23
C HIS A 311 -20.66 5.69 -14.43
N TYR A 312 -21.66 4.81 -14.38
CA TYR A 312 -22.03 3.86 -15.41
C TYR A 312 -21.91 4.45 -16.81
N ASP A 313 -21.07 3.80 -17.61
CA ASP A 313 -20.91 4.07 -19.01
C ASP A 313 -21.17 2.78 -19.78
N GLU A 314 -22.41 2.68 -20.26
CA GLU A 314 -22.90 1.54 -21.04
C GLU A 314 -22.08 1.23 -22.29
N MET A 315 -21.22 2.16 -22.74
CA MET A 315 -20.30 1.92 -23.84
C MET A 315 -19.04 1.15 -23.42
N VAL A 316 -18.74 1.01 -22.13
CA VAL A 316 -17.47 0.48 -21.60
C VAL A 316 -17.67 -0.72 -20.70
N SER A 317 -18.66 -0.65 -19.82
CA SER A 317 -18.90 -1.63 -18.76
C SER A 317 -20.41 -1.76 -18.53
N ASP A 318 -20.88 -2.97 -18.19
CA ASP A 318 -22.27 -3.17 -17.81
C ASP A 318 -22.56 -2.83 -16.33
N HIS A 319 -21.52 -2.45 -15.59
CA HIS A 319 -21.57 -1.93 -14.23
C HIS A 319 -20.68 -0.68 -14.09
N ASP A 320 -20.84 0.06 -12.98
CA ASP A 320 -19.96 1.19 -12.65
C ASP A 320 -18.47 0.75 -12.64
N VAL A 321 -17.59 1.53 -13.27
CA VAL A 321 -16.15 1.20 -13.33
C VAL A 321 -15.54 1.43 -11.96
N TYR A 322 -14.82 0.44 -11.44
CA TYR A 322 -14.32 0.51 -10.08
C TYR A 322 -12.84 0.91 -10.03
N ARG A 323 -12.54 2.00 -9.31
CA ARG A 323 -11.18 2.49 -9.06
C ARG A 323 -10.76 2.14 -7.64
N GLY A 324 -9.58 1.56 -7.53
CA GLY A 324 -8.91 1.33 -6.24
C GLY A 324 -7.69 2.22 -6.06
N THR A 325 -7.39 2.56 -4.81
CA THR A 325 -6.09 3.09 -4.38
C THR A 325 -5.55 2.27 -3.22
N ALA A 326 -4.24 2.25 -3.06
CA ALA A 326 -3.59 1.71 -1.87
C ALA A 326 -2.19 2.27 -1.71
N ARG A 327 -1.62 2.11 -0.52
CA ARG A 327 -0.19 2.22 -0.29
C ARG A 327 0.39 0.87 0.08
N TRP A 328 1.68 0.71 -0.18
CA TRP A 328 2.40 -0.38 0.43
C TRP A 328 2.29 -0.26 1.96
N ALA A 329 1.79 -1.31 2.60
CA ALA A 329 2.08 -1.52 4.00
C ALA A 329 3.59 -1.79 4.05
N ASP A 330 4.36 -0.77 4.41
CA ASP A 330 5.82 -0.73 4.38
C ASP A 330 6.51 -1.73 5.32
N CYS A 331 5.73 -2.66 5.88
CA CYS A 331 6.11 -3.50 7.00
C CYS A 331 6.55 -4.92 6.65
N THR A 332 6.34 -5.43 5.44
CA THR A 332 6.62 -6.84 5.09
C THR A 332 7.92 -7.05 4.30
N PRO A 333 8.57 -8.25 4.39
CA PRO A 333 8.09 -9.53 4.90
C PRO A 333 8.86 -10.07 6.13
N ARG A 334 8.13 -10.47 7.18
CA ARG A 334 8.61 -10.97 8.50
C ARG A 334 8.93 -9.97 9.59
N VAL A 335 8.42 -8.76 9.44
CA VAL A 335 7.89 -8.08 10.61
C VAL A 335 6.40 -8.32 10.58
N SER A 336 5.86 -9.05 11.54
CA SER A 336 4.41 -9.03 11.75
C SER A 336 4.02 -7.56 11.89
N LEU A 337 3.01 -7.08 11.13
CA LEU A 337 2.27 -5.94 11.62
C LEU A 337 1.88 -6.29 13.06
N ASP A 338 2.26 -5.44 14.01
CA ASP A 338 1.67 -5.54 15.33
C ASP A 338 0.14 -5.52 15.15
N PRO A 339 -0.66 -6.23 15.96
CA PRO A 339 -2.12 -6.09 15.98
C PRO A 339 -2.65 -4.64 15.91
N ARG A 340 -1.81 -3.66 16.26
CA ARG A 340 -2.04 -2.21 16.24
C ARG A 340 -1.52 -1.48 14.99
N GLY A 341 -1.09 -2.19 13.94
CA GLY A 341 -0.84 -1.63 12.59
C GLY A 341 0.55 -1.03 12.32
N MET A 342 1.57 -1.30 13.14
CA MET A 342 2.95 -0.78 12.94
C MET A 342 3.93 -1.85 12.43
N CYS A 343 5.01 -1.42 11.77
CA CYS A 343 6.15 -2.30 11.46
C CYS A 343 6.90 -2.58 12.76
N ALA A 344 6.50 -3.65 13.47
CA ALA A 344 7.07 -4.02 14.76
C ALA A 344 8.61 -3.98 14.76
N SER A 345 9.18 -3.33 15.78
CA SER A 345 10.62 -3.26 15.98
C SER A 345 11.41 -2.59 14.83
N SER A 346 10.74 -1.87 13.91
CA SER A 346 11.43 -1.08 12.88
C SER A 346 11.94 0.24 13.46
N VAL A 347 12.86 0.88 12.73
CA VAL A 347 13.37 2.21 13.10
C VAL A 347 12.52 3.29 12.44
N TYR A 348 12.10 4.28 13.23
CA TYR A 348 11.22 5.38 12.84
C TYR A 348 11.85 6.75 13.14
N ARG A 349 11.40 7.77 12.42
CA ARG A 349 11.43 9.16 12.90
C ARG A 349 10.01 9.56 13.32
N LEU A 350 9.91 10.24 14.46
CA LEU A 350 8.67 10.81 14.97
C LEU A 350 8.62 12.26 14.52
N VAL A 351 7.80 12.61 13.53
CA VAL A 351 7.68 13.98 13.00
C VAL A 351 6.52 14.69 13.70
N ASP A 352 6.77 15.83 14.32
CA ASP A 352 5.71 16.70 14.82
C ASP A 352 4.96 17.32 13.64
N ARG A 353 3.65 17.07 13.56
CA ARG A 353 2.82 17.54 12.45
C ARG A 353 2.69 19.06 12.39
N ALA A 354 2.82 19.75 13.53
CA ALA A 354 2.70 21.19 13.55
C ALA A 354 3.92 21.88 12.93
N THR A 355 5.11 21.26 13.03
CA THR A 355 6.38 21.93 12.73
C THR A 355 7.21 21.24 11.65
N GLY A 356 6.93 19.97 11.35
CA GLY A 356 7.74 19.12 10.46
C GLY A 356 9.08 18.69 11.06
N LYS A 357 9.39 19.06 12.31
CA LYS A 357 10.60 18.65 13.03
C LYS A 357 10.42 17.29 13.67
N VAL A 358 11.50 16.69 14.14
CA VAL A 358 11.50 15.33 14.70
C VAL A 358 11.85 15.28 16.17
N ALA A 359 11.31 14.30 16.90
CA ALA A 359 11.77 13.98 18.26
C ALA A 359 13.23 13.53 18.24
N SER A 360 14.06 14.17 19.06
CA SER A 360 15.52 14.06 19.06
C SER A 360 16.07 14.08 20.49
N ILE A 361 17.12 13.31 20.71
CA ILE A 361 18.02 13.58 21.84
C ILE A 361 18.99 14.69 21.41
N PRO A 362 19.10 15.80 22.15
CA PRO A 362 19.93 16.94 21.77
C PRO A 362 21.42 16.56 21.75
N GLU A 363 22.10 16.97 20.68
CA GLU A 363 23.57 16.86 20.48
C GLU A 363 24.15 15.45 20.66
N GLY A 364 23.30 14.43 20.58
CA GLY A 364 23.72 13.04 20.72
C GLY A 364 24.16 12.63 22.13
N ALA A 365 23.67 13.33 23.15
CA ALA A 365 23.83 12.90 24.53
C ALA A 365 23.41 11.43 24.69
N ASP A 366 24.27 10.61 25.27
CA ASP A 366 24.06 9.18 25.52
C ASP A 366 23.78 8.87 26.99
N ALA A 367 23.85 9.89 27.85
CA ALA A 367 23.58 9.76 29.28
C ALA A 367 22.08 9.54 29.58
N ALA A 368 21.83 8.69 30.57
CA ALA A 368 20.52 8.57 31.20
C ALA A 368 20.11 9.92 31.83
N GLY A 369 18.87 10.34 31.59
CA GLY A 369 18.33 11.61 32.05
C GLY A 369 18.47 12.75 31.05
N ALA A 370 19.05 12.53 29.87
CA ALA A 370 19.03 13.54 28.82
C ALA A 370 17.58 13.78 28.34
N GLY A 371 17.20 15.06 28.25
CA GLY A 371 15.86 15.47 27.86
C GLY A 371 15.60 15.34 26.37
N VAL A 372 14.39 14.89 26.00
CA VAL A 372 13.94 14.79 24.62
C VAL A 372 13.49 16.16 24.14
N THR A 373 13.91 16.53 22.94
CA THR A 373 13.58 17.79 22.28
C THR A 373 13.06 17.53 20.87
N GLN A 374 12.54 18.54 20.20
CA GLN A 374 12.34 18.49 18.75
C GLN A 374 13.42 19.27 18.00
N ARG A 375 13.81 18.78 16.82
CA ARG A 375 14.84 19.38 15.97
C ARG A 375 14.59 19.13 14.49
N THR A 376 15.12 19.97 13.62
CA THR A 376 15.17 19.69 12.17
C THR A 376 15.81 18.31 11.90
N TRP A 377 15.20 17.50 11.03
CA TRP A 377 15.71 16.19 10.62
C TRP A 377 17.06 16.32 9.90
N THR A 378 18.05 15.60 10.40
CA THR A 378 19.43 15.52 9.84
C THR A 378 19.81 14.10 9.44
N GLY A 379 18.98 13.11 9.80
CA GLY A 379 19.31 11.70 9.65
C GLY A 379 20.22 11.14 10.75
N SER A 380 20.59 11.93 11.76
CA SER A 380 21.43 11.47 12.87
C SER A 380 20.78 10.34 13.67
N ALA A 381 21.56 9.38 14.16
CA ALA A 381 21.08 8.25 14.97
C ALA A 381 20.26 8.66 16.20
N TYR A 382 20.55 9.83 16.77
CA TYR A 382 19.85 10.39 17.93
C TYR A 382 18.45 10.93 17.62
N GLN A 383 18.07 10.97 16.34
CA GLN A 383 16.73 11.32 15.85
C GLN A 383 15.92 10.07 15.43
N GLN A 384 16.49 8.89 15.62
CA GLN A 384 15.93 7.63 15.15
C GLN A 384 15.50 6.78 16.35
N TRP A 385 14.29 6.23 16.28
CA TRP A 385 13.69 5.49 17.37
C TRP A 385 13.27 4.11 16.89
N THR A 386 13.82 3.07 17.51
CA THR A 386 13.36 1.70 17.33
C THR A 386 12.08 1.52 18.15
N ILE A 387 10.97 1.15 17.50
CA ILE A 387 9.67 1.00 18.17
C ILE A 387 9.32 -0.47 18.27
N SER A 388 9.49 -1.08 19.45
CA SER A 388 9.33 -2.52 19.66
C SER A 388 8.10 -2.83 20.53
N PRO A 389 7.29 -3.86 20.21
CA PRO A 389 6.18 -4.27 21.06
C PRO A 389 6.63 -4.67 22.47
N SER A 390 5.85 -4.32 23.49
CA SER A 390 6.08 -4.72 24.88
C SER A 390 4.77 -4.74 25.68
N GLY A 391 4.25 -5.94 25.95
CA GLY A 391 2.98 -6.12 26.67
C GLY A 391 1.82 -5.44 25.92
N ASN A 392 1.08 -4.57 26.60
CA ASN A 392 0.00 -3.77 26.02
C ASN A 392 0.47 -2.49 25.31
N GLY A 393 1.78 -2.25 25.22
CA GLY A 393 2.40 -1.02 24.70
C GLY A 393 3.56 -1.27 23.76
N TYR A 394 4.36 -0.25 23.58
CA TYR A 394 5.61 -0.22 22.84
C TYR A 394 6.73 0.37 23.72
N LEU A 395 7.95 -0.08 23.47
CA LEU A 395 9.17 0.60 23.91
C LEU A 395 9.71 1.40 22.73
N LEU A 396 10.16 2.63 22.98
CA LEU A 396 10.82 3.47 21.99
C LEU A 396 12.28 3.63 22.40
N ALA A 397 13.19 2.95 21.72
CA ALA A 397 14.62 3.00 21.99
C ALA A 397 15.33 3.96 21.02
N ASN A 398 16.07 4.94 21.52
CA ASN A 398 16.88 5.82 20.68
C ASN A 398 18.04 5.03 20.06
N ARG A 399 18.23 5.08 18.73
CA ARG A 399 19.32 4.33 18.05
C ARG A 399 20.71 4.87 18.44
N GLY A 400 20.80 6.15 18.77
CA GLY A 400 22.05 6.81 19.13
C GLY A 400 22.62 6.34 20.47
N SER A 401 21.76 6.16 21.49
CA SER A 401 22.17 5.80 22.85
C SER A 401 21.80 4.37 23.27
N GLY A 402 20.80 3.76 22.61
CA GLY A 402 20.18 2.51 23.05
C GLY A 402 19.22 2.66 24.24
N LEU A 403 19.06 3.86 24.80
CA LEU A 403 18.18 4.14 25.93
C LEU A 403 16.71 4.30 25.49
N LEU A 404 15.79 4.05 26.42
CA LEU A 404 14.35 4.11 26.18
C LEU A 404 13.79 5.51 26.45
N LEU A 405 12.80 5.91 25.66
CA LEU A 405 11.93 7.05 25.97
C LEU A 405 11.26 6.82 27.33
N ASP A 406 11.50 7.73 28.26
CA ASP A 406 11.14 7.61 29.66
C ASP A 406 10.23 8.77 30.08
N GLY A 407 9.03 8.42 30.55
CA GLY A 407 8.06 9.35 31.11
C GLY A 407 8.44 9.72 32.55
N PRO A 408 8.45 11.01 32.92
CA PRO A 408 8.65 11.42 34.31
C PRO A 408 7.52 10.88 35.21
N PRO A 409 7.82 10.46 36.45
CA PRO A 409 6.87 9.80 37.34
C PRO A 409 5.81 10.75 37.92
N GLN A 410 4.70 10.19 38.41
CA GLN A 410 3.65 10.88 39.17
C GLN A 410 4.05 11.20 40.64
N PRO A 411 3.34 12.11 41.34
CA PRO A 411 2.36 13.07 40.82
C PRO A 411 3.09 14.25 40.17
N ASN A 412 2.51 14.88 39.13
CA ASN A 412 3.05 16.02 38.34
C ASN A 412 3.81 15.65 37.05
N ALA A 413 3.41 14.57 36.38
CA ALA A 413 3.98 14.18 35.10
C ALA A 413 3.61 15.12 33.93
N ALA A 414 2.49 15.84 34.03
CA ALA A 414 2.02 16.78 33.01
C ALA A 414 2.91 18.02 32.91
N GLY A 415 3.27 18.40 31.69
CA GLY A 415 4.13 19.54 31.40
C GLY A 415 5.61 19.34 31.75
N ARG A 416 6.03 18.15 32.21
CA ARG A 416 7.44 17.82 32.42
C ARG A 416 8.05 17.24 31.14
N GLN A 417 9.32 17.56 30.90
CA GLN A 417 10.07 17.04 29.76
C GLN A 417 10.25 15.52 29.87
N LEU A 418 10.06 14.84 28.75
CA LEU A 418 10.42 13.43 28.59
C LEU A 418 11.92 13.27 28.58
N LEU A 419 12.42 12.17 29.11
CA LEU A 419 13.84 11.85 29.17
C LEU A 419 14.14 10.60 28.37
N GLN A 420 15.42 10.27 28.21
CA GLN A 420 15.84 8.90 27.94
C GLN A 420 16.38 8.24 29.22
N TRP A 421 16.14 6.95 29.40
CA TRP A 421 16.67 6.20 30.54
C TRP A 421 16.96 4.74 30.20
N GLY A 422 17.77 4.08 31.04
CA GLY A 422 18.01 2.64 30.92
C GLY A 422 16.71 1.83 31.13
N PRO A 423 16.55 0.66 30.50
CA PRO A 423 15.38 -0.17 30.70
C PRO A 423 15.14 -0.49 32.18
N ASN A 424 13.98 -0.10 32.71
CA ASN A 424 13.61 -0.31 34.13
C ASN A 424 12.36 -1.20 34.30
N GLY A 425 11.70 -1.57 33.19
CA GLY A 425 10.51 -2.43 33.19
C GLY A 425 9.20 -1.74 33.62
N GLY A 426 9.29 -0.49 34.07
CA GLY A 426 8.17 0.34 34.53
C GLY A 426 7.18 0.69 33.43
N ALA A 427 5.96 1.02 33.82
CA ALA A 427 4.91 1.47 32.89
C ALA A 427 5.22 2.85 32.30
N ASN A 428 6.07 3.65 32.96
CA ASN A 428 6.54 4.95 32.50
C ASN A 428 7.42 4.89 31.24
N GLN A 429 7.96 3.71 30.90
CA GLN A 429 8.71 3.46 29.65
C GLN A 429 7.88 2.77 28.57
N LYS A 430 6.57 2.53 28.82
CA LYS A 430 5.68 1.85 27.89
C LYS A 430 4.68 2.84 27.31
N TRP A 431 4.52 2.78 26.00
CA TRP A 431 3.77 3.76 25.23
C TRP A 431 2.68 3.07 24.41
N GLN A 432 1.44 3.53 24.53
CA GLN A 432 0.38 3.19 23.61
C GLN A 432 0.50 4.10 22.38
N ILE A 433 0.47 3.50 21.19
CA ILE A 433 0.46 4.25 19.92
C ILE A 433 -0.86 3.95 19.23
N THR A 434 -1.61 4.99 18.92
CA THR A 434 -2.87 4.91 18.16
C THR A 434 -2.71 5.73 16.89
N SER A 435 -2.86 5.09 15.73
CA SER A 435 -2.73 5.74 14.43
C SER A 435 -4.09 5.89 13.74
N SER A 436 -4.30 7.02 13.06
CA SER A 436 -5.46 7.31 12.21
C SER A 436 -4.97 8.03 10.95
N GLY A 437 -5.06 7.36 9.81
CA GLY A 437 -4.40 7.79 8.58
C GLY A 437 -2.90 7.97 8.81
N ASP A 438 -2.40 9.17 8.52
CA ASP A 438 -0.99 9.52 8.63
C ASP A 438 -0.60 10.14 10.00
N GLN A 439 -1.55 10.24 10.94
CA GLN A 439 -1.35 10.78 12.27
C GLN A 439 -1.31 9.69 13.34
N ALA A 440 -0.51 9.91 14.37
CA ALA A 440 -0.39 9.05 15.54
C ALA A 440 -0.43 9.86 16.84
N THR A 441 -1.12 9.33 17.85
CA THR A 441 -0.96 9.73 19.24
C THR A 441 -0.03 8.73 19.93
N VAL A 442 0.90 9.24 20.75
CA VAL A 442 1.80 8.43 21.57
C VAL A 442 1.47 8.75 23.02
N THR A 443 0.92 7.79 23.75
CA THR A 443 0.37 7.98 25.09
C THR A 443 1.13 7.13 26.09
N ASN A 444 1.58 7.72 27.18
CA ASN A 444 2.28 7.00 28.23
C ASN A 444 1.30 6.07 28.99
N ILE A 445 1.69 4.80 29.20
CA ILE A 445 0.79 3.82 29.84
C ILE A 445 0.63 4.05 31.34
N GLU A 446 1.63 4.58 32.03
CA GLU A 446 1.52 4.89 33.46
C GLU A 446 0.60 6.10 33.71
N THR A 447 0.76 7.16 32.92
CA THR A 447 0.13 8.44 33.20
C THR A 447 -1.14 8.70 32.38
N GLY A 448 -1.34 8.00 31.26
CA GLY A 448 -2.41 8.28 30.30
C GLY A 448 -2.25 9.60 29.54
N LEU A 449 -1.08 10.24 29.63
CA LEU A 449 -0.78 11.53 29.00
C LEU A 449 -0.11 11.34 27.64
N ASP A 450 -0.40 12.25 26.71
CA ASP A 450 0.13 12.23 25.36
C ASP A 450 1.49 12.93 25.25
N VAL A 451 2.37 12.40 24.42
CA VAL A 451 3.63 13.02 24.01
C VAL A 451 3.33 14.21 23.10
N ALA A 452 3.82 15.40 23.45
CA ALA A 452 3.66 16.61 22.66
C ALA A 452 4.89 17.52 22.75
N VAL A 453 5.00 18.46 21.82
CA VAL A 453 5.94 19.57 21.93
C VAL A 453 5.38 20.61 22.91
N ARG A 454 6.21 21.09 23.84
CA ARG A 454 5.85 22.15 24.78
C ARG A 454 5.34 23.38 24.04
N ASP A 455 4.13 23.82 24.42
CA ASP A 455 3.44 25.00 23.89
C ASP A 455 3.30 25.02 22.37
N ALA A 456 3.36 23.87 21.69
CA ALA A 456 3.40 23.77 20.23
C ALA A 456 4.51 24.64 19.58
N SER A 457 5.57 24.94 20.33
CA SER A 457 6.59 25.89 19.91
C SER A 457 7.32 25.39 18.67
N PRO A 458 7.55 26.20 17.62
CA PRO A 458 8.26 25.75 16.42
C PRO A 458 9.79 25.82 16.54
N VAL A 459 10.33 26.21 17.69
CA VAL A 459 11.77 26.48 17.83
C VAL A 459 12.61 25.19 17.92
N GLU A 460 13.84 25.24 17.43
CA GLU A 460 14.82 24.18 17.66
C GLU A 460 15.02 23.94 19.16
N ASN A 461 15.17 22.68 19.55
CA ASN A 461 15.34 22.25 20.94
C ASN A 461 14.15 22.50 21.87
N ALA A 462 12.97 22.85 21.33
CA ALA A 462 11.76 22.86 22.15
C ALA A 462 11.56 21.50 22.81
N GLU A 463 11.24 21.53 24.09
CA GLU A 463 11.10 20.33 24.91
C GLU A 463 9.92 19.47 24.45
N VAL A 464 10.13 18.15 24.41
CA VAL A 464 9.03 17.18 24.27
C VAL A 464 8.56 16.81 25.66
N VAL A 465 7.27 16.94 25.92
CA VAL A 465 6.62 16.84 27.23
C VAL A 465 5.43 15.89 27.18
N GLN A 466 4.83 15.61 28.34
CA GLN A 466 3.54 14.93 28.44
C GLN A 466 2.40 15.93 28.68
N VAL A 467 1.28 15.80 27.97
CA VAL A 467 0.10 16.68 28.10
C VAL A 467 -1.19 15.88 28.21
N VAL A 468 -2.25 16.51 28.74
CA VAL A 468 -3.58 15.88 28.79
C VAL A 468 -4.14 15.73 27.37
N GLY A 469 -4.48 14.50 26.99
CA GLY A 469 -4.98 14.18 25.66
C GLY A 469 -6.29 14.92 25.32
N GLY A 470 -6.45 15.29 24.06
CA GLY A 470 -7.64 16.00 23.55
C GLY A 470 -7.70 17.51 23.84
N THR A 471 -6.70 18.09 24.52
CA THR A 471 -6.55 19.55 24.62
C THR A 471 -6.02 20.13 23.31
N ALA A 472 -6.27 21.42 23.05
CA ALA A 472 -5.99 22.10 21.78
C ALA A 472 -4.50 22.26 21.39
N THR A 473 -3.59 21.46 21.95
CA THR A 473 -2.17 21.39 21.56
C THR A 473 -1.94 20.17 20.65
N PRO A 474 -1.07 20.26 19.63
CA PRO A 474 -0.91 19.24 18.60
C PRO A 474 -0.14 18.03 19.15
N ALA A 475 -0.82 17.20 19.95
CA ALA A 475 -0.35 15.87 20.32
C ALA A 475 -0.51 14.91 19.13
N ARG A 476 0.07 15.26 17.97
CA ARG A 476 -0.08 14.53 16.71
C ARG A 476 1.28 14.37 16.04
N TRP A 477 1.77 13.14 16.04
CA TRP A 477 3.01 12.74 15.39
C TRP A 477 2.72 12.07 14.05
N GLN A 478 3.65 12.14 13.11
CA GLN A 478 3.75 11.19 12.01
C GLN A 478 4.88 10.21 12.33
N LEU A 479 4.59 8.92 12.34
CA LEU A 479 5.60 7.88 12.50
C LEU A 479 6.07 7.46 11.12
N VAL A 480 7.24 7.94 10.70
CA VAL A 480 7.79 7.63 9.38
C VAL A 480 8.85 6.54 9.52
N PRO A 481 8.66 5.34 8.95
CA PRO A 481 9.68 4.30 8.96
C PRO A 481 10.90 4.75 8.16
N ILE A 482 12.10 4.44 8.64
CA ILE A 482 13.35 4.85 8.00
C ILE A 482 13.91 3.68 7.18
N THR A 483 14.23 3.97 5.93
CA THR A 483 15.07 3.13 5.06
C THR A 483 16.46 3.73 4.95
N TYR A 484 17.44 2.89 4.62
CA TYR A 484 18.85 3.23 4.67
C TYR A 484 19.58 2.78 3.41
N THR A 485 20.62 3.52 3.03
CA THR A 485 21.72 3.01 2.22
C THR A 485 22.90 2.67 3.13
N LEU A 486 23.66 1.64 2.74
CA LEU A 486 24.89 1.25 3.41
C LEU A 486 26.05 1.50 2.45
N THR A 487 26.79 2.58 2.66
CA THR A 487 27.90 2.97 1.80
C THR A 487 29.21 2.42 2.34
N ASN A 488 29.89 1.57 1.60
CA ASN A 488 31.19 1.05 1.98
C ASN A 488 32.22 2.18 2.11
N VAL A 489 33.00 2.19 3.19
CA VAL A 489 33.97 3.25 3.49
C VAL A 489 35.18 3.22 2.54
N HIS A 490 35.50 2.08 1.95
CA HIS A 490 36.63 1.96 1.03
C HIS A 490 36.31 2.48 -0.38
N SER A 491 35.15 2.11 -0.91
CA SER A 491 34.81 2.30 -2.34
C SER A 491 33.79 3.40 -2.61
N ASP A 492 33.14 3.92 -1.57
CA ASP A 492 31.96 4.80 -1.62
C ASP A 492 30.77 4.21 -2.42
N LYS A 493 30.75 2.88 -2.63
CA LYS A 493 29.63 2.14 -3.24
C LYS A 493 28.68 1.61 -2.18
N VAL A 494 27.44 1.33 -2.58
CA VAL A 494 26.37 0.89 -1.67
C VAL A 494 26.15 -0.62 -1.70
N LEU A 495 25.80 -1.20 -0.55
CA LEU A 495 25.30 -2.57 -0.46
C LEU A 495 24.01 -2.71 -1.27
N ALA A 496 24.00 -3.67 -2.20
CA ALA A 496 22.92 -3.89 -3.13
C ALA A 496 22.65 -5.39 -3.32
N VAL A 497 21.46 -5.72 -3.82
CA VAL A 497 21.18 -7.04 -4.39
C VAL A 497 21.50 -7.01 -5.89
N ALA A 498 22.31 -7.96 -6.36
CA ALA A 498 22.79 -8.01 -7.72
C ALA A 498 21.64 -7.98 -8.74
N GLY A 499 21.72 -7.05 -9.69
CA GLY A 499 20.73 -6.88 -10.76
C GLY A 499 19.31 -6.58 -10.29
N GLY A 500 19.11 -6.21 -9.03
CA GLY A 500 17.77 -6.04 -8.45
C GLY A 500 16.97 -7.34 -8.33
N SER A 501 17.66 -8.49 -8.27
CA SER A 501 17.03 -9.81 -8.13
C SER A 501 15.96 -9.82 -7.04
N THR A 502 14.81 -10.43 -7.32
CA THR A 502 13.73 -10.64 -6.34
C THR A 502 13.47 -12.12 -6.06
N VAL A 503 14.46 -12.97 -6.35
CA VAL A 503 14.41 -14.41 -6.00
C VAL A 503 15.31 -14.71 -4.80
N ARG A 504 14.98 -15.78 -4.09
CA ARG A 504 15.80 -16.31 -2.99
C ARG A 504 17.19 -16.69 -3.53
N GLY A 505 18.24 -16.32 -2.81
CA GLY A 505 19.62 -16.55 -3.23
C GLY A 505 20.18 -15.48 -4.16
N GLY A 506 19.43 -14.41 -4.45
CA GLY A 506 20.00 -13.21 -5.08
C GLY A 506 21.20 -12.71 -4.28
N THR A 507 22.33 -12.47 -4.94
CA THR A 507 23.60 -12.23 -4.26
C THR A 507 23.74 -10.78 -3.78
N ALA A 508 24.40 -10.58 -2.64
CA ALA A 508 24.77 -9.27 -2.15
C ALA A 508 26.09 -8.82 -2.81
N VAL A 509 26.09 -7.59 -3.30
CA VAL A 509 27.21 -6.95 -3.98
C VAL A 509 27.34 -5.51 -3.51
N GLN A 510 28.46 -4.87 -3.81
CA GLN A 510 28.51 -3.40 -3.82
C GLN A 510 28.24 -2.86 -5.23
N GLN A 511 27.63 -1.69 -5.31
CA GLN A 511 27.36 -1.02 -6.59
C GLN A 511 27.32 0.50 -6.42
N THR A 512 27.61 1.24 -7.48
CA THR A 512 27.37 2.67 -7.58
C THR A 512 25.92 3.01 -7.20
N ALA A 513 25.73 4.03 -6.37
CA ALA A 513 24.43 4.41 -5.87
C ALA A 513 23.50 4.93 -6.99
N SER A 514 22.28 4.40 -7.05
CA SER A 514 21.25 4.73 -8.05
C SER A 514 19.87 5.02 -7.43
N GLN A 515 19.80 5.18 -6.10
CA GLN A 515 18.55 5.34 -5.30
C GLN A 515 17.51 4.22 -5.53
N SER A 516 17.89 3.12 -6.17
CA SER A 516 16.98 2.04 -6.50
C SER A 516 16.60 1.24 -5.26
N THR A 517 15.38 0.68 -5.24
CA THR A 517 14.84 -0.06 -4.09
C THR A 517 15.68 -1.29 -3.69
N PHE A 518 16.40 -1.89 -4.64
CA PHE A 518 17.32 -3.00 -4.35
C PHE A 518 18.64 -2.58 -3.68
N GLN A 519 18.89 -1.27 -3.53
CA GLN A 519 20.02 -0.69 -2.80
C GLN A 519 19.61 -0.09 -1.45
N THR A 520 18.32 -0.17 -1.09
CA THR A 520 17.78 0.42 0.13
C THR A 520 17.28 -0.66 1.08
N TRP A 521 17.54 -0.45 2.36
CA TRP A 521 17.38 -1.45 3.40
C TRP A 521 16.60 -0.87 4.58
N ARG A 522 15.65 -1.62 5.10
CA ARG A 522 14.98 -1.30 6.36
C ARG A 522 15.58 -2.13 7.49
N LEU A 523 15.81 -1.49 8.63
CA LEU A 523 16.31 -2.14 9.83
C LEU A 523 15.15 -2.54 10.74
N VAL A 524 15.15 -3.80 11.16
CA VAL A 524 14.18 -4.37 12.09
C VAL A 524 14.93 -4.98 13.27
N ALA A 525 14.73 -4.44 14.47
CA ALA A 525 15.36 -4.99 15.67
C ALA A 525 14.80 -6.38 16.00
N GLN A 526 15.69 -7.33 16.23
CA GLN A 526 15.38 -8.71 16.61
C GLN A 526 16.43 -9.23 17.59
N GLY A 527 16.04 -9.40 18.86
CA GLY A 527 16.98 -9.79 19.92
C GLY A 527 18.09 -8.75 20.09
N SER A 528 19.35 -9.18 19.99
CA SER A 528 20.54 -8.33 20.15
C SER A 528 21.00 -7.63 18.85
N GLY A 529 20.31 -7.83 17.72
CA GLY A 529 20.74 -7.27 16.43
C GLY A 529 19.58 -6.79 15.57
N PHE A 530 19.87 -6.52 14.30
CA PHE A 530 18.91 -6.10 13.29
C PHE A 530 18.84 -7.10 12.14
N VAL A 531 17.65 -7.26 11.59
CA VAL A 531 17.41 -7.83 10.27
C VAL A 531 17.40 -6.70 9.26
N PHE A 532 18.15 -6.86 8.17
CA PHE A 532 18.23 -5.89 7.07
C PHE A 532 17.30 -6.35 5.93
N VAL A 533 16.15 -5.69 5.80
CA VAL A 533 15.13 -6.01 4.80
C VAL A 533 15.36 -5.19 3.54
N ASN A 534 15.63 -5.83 2.41
CA ASN A 534 15.78 -5.15 1.13
C ASN A 534 14.42 -4.60 0.66
N LYS A 535 14.35 -3.34 0.22
CA LYS A 535 13.07 -2.74 -0.21
C LYS A 535 12.61 -3.21 -1.59
N GLY A 536 13.52 -3.66 -2.46
CA GLY A 536 13.18 -4.14 -3.80
C GLY A 536 12.54 -5.53 -3.78
N SER A 537 13.13 -6.45 -3.02
CA SER A 537 12.66 -7.84 -2.96
C SER A 537 11.79 -8.16 -1.74
N GLY A 538 11.95 -7.41 -0.65
CA GLY A 538 11.47 -7.79 0.68
C GLY A 538 12.35 -8.85 1.37
N PHE A 539 13.24 -9.53 0.67
CA PHE A 539 14.12 -10.51 1.33
C PHE A 539 15.14 -9.84 2.24
N VAL A 540 15.72 -10.65 3.13
CA VAL A 540 16.64 -10.15 4.16
C VAL A 540 18.07 -10.53 3.85
N LEU A 541 19.01 -9.68 4.26
CA LEU A 541 20.44 -10.00 4.19
C LEU A 541 20.73 -11.25 5.02
N ASP A 542 21.22 -12.29 4.34
CA ASP A 542 21.36 -13.64 4.85
C ASP A 542 22.80 -14.11 4.67
N ALA A 543 23.37 -14.64 5.76
CA ALA A 543 24.58 -15.44 5.72
C ALA A 543 24.21 -16.91 5.45
N PRO A 544 24.61 -17.50 4.31
CA PRO A 544 24.23 -18.87 3.98
C PRO A 544 24.74 -19.88 5.03
N GLU A 545 23.83 -20.59 5.71
CA GLU A 545 24.14 -21.54 6.78
C GLU A 545 24.97 -22.74 6.28
N GLN A 546 26.28 -22.78 6.62
CA GLN A 546 27.16 -23.96 6.52
C GLN A 546 28.35 -23.82 7.49
N PRO A 547 28.96 -24.92 7.97
CA PRO A 547 30.27 -24.88 8.61
C PRO A 547 31.33 -24.26 7.67
N GLY A 548 32.14 -23.32 8.16
CA GLY A 548 33.19 -22.65 7.36
C GLY A 548 32.73 -21.41 6.59
N ALA A 549 31.96 -20.52 7.21
CA ALA A 549 31.33 -19.33 6.60
C ALA A 549 32.30 -18.29 6.00
N ALA A 550 33.56 -18.25 6.42
CA ALA A 550 34.52 -17.27 5.91
C ALA A 550 34.73 -17.39 4.39
N GLY A 551 34.57 -16.27 3.69
CA GLY A 551 34.71 -16.17 2.25
C GLY A 551 33.40 -16.37 1.47
N LYS A 552 32.31 -16.80 2.11
CA LYS A 552 31.02 -17.01 1.43
C LYS A 552 30.32 -15.69 1.15
N GLN A 553 29.74 -15.59 -0.03
CA GLN A 553 28.96 -14.42 -0.43
C GLN A 553 27.64 -14.38 0.34
N LEU A 554 27.32 -13.21 0.85
CA LEU A 554 26.01 -12.93 1.42
C LEU A 554 24.96 -12.96 0.32
N VAL A 555 23.77 -13.39 0.68
CA VAL A 555 22.64 -13.43 -0.25
C VAL A 555 21.46 -12.71 0.39
N GLN A 556 20.39 -12.57 -0.38
CA GLN A 556 19.07 -12.34 0.18
C GLN A 556 18.34 -13.68 0.32
N TRP A 557 17.58 -13.83 1.39
CA TRP A 557 16.71 -14.99 1.57
C TRP A 557 15.36 -14.60 2.16
N GLY A 558 14.40 -15.51 2.07
CA GLY A 558 13.19 -15.39 2.88
C GLY A 558 13.62 -15.32 4.34
N SER A 559 13.13 -14.31 5.09
CA SER A 559 13.46 -14.26 6.51
C SER A 559 13.07 -15.60 7.18
N ASN A 560 13.72 -16.04 8.24
CA ASN A 560 13.44 -17.32 8.90
C ASN A 560 13.66 -17.23 10.42
N GLU A 561 13.88 -16.01 10.93
CA GLU A 561 14.23 -15.71 12.32
C GLU A 561 15.55 -16.36 12.79
N GLY A 562 16.31 -16.96 11.88
CA GLY A 562 17.61 -17.56 12.15
C GLY A 562 18.65 -16.52 12.56
N LEU A 563 19.62 -16.93 13.38
CA LEU A 563 20.72 -16.06 13.81
C LEU A 563 21.61 -15.64 12.63
N ASN A 564 21.61 -16.42 11.55
CA ASN A 564 22.35 -16.15 10.32
C ASN A 564 21.78 -14.95 9.52
N GLN A 565 20.58 -14.47 9.86
CA GLN A 565 19.96 -13.28 9.27
C GLN A 565 19.96 -12.05 10.20
N ARG A 566 20.57 -12.20 11.38
CA ARG A 566 20.66 -11.14 12.38
C ARG A 566 22.06 -10.55 12.38
N TRP A 567 22.12 -9.23 12.41
CA TRP A 567 23.36 -8.47 12.27
C TRP A 567 23.46 -7.48 13.43
N THR A 568 24.54 -7.55 14.19
CA THR A 568 24.86 -6.52 15.18
C THR A 568 25.53 -5.34 14.48
N ILE A 569 25.15 -4.12 14.89
CA ILE A 569 25.71 -2.87 14.38
C ILE A 569 26.03 -1.95 15.57
N GLY A 570 27.06 -1.11 15.42
CA GLY A 570 27.39 -0.11 16.42
C GLY A 570 26.31 0.98 16.56
N ALA A 571 26.23 1.57 17.76
CA ALA A 571 25.40 2.74 18.04
C ALA A 571 26.02 4.04 17.47
N GLY A 572 25.20 5.09 17.40
CA GLY A 572 25.64 6.41 16.93
C GLY A 572 25.80 6.54 15.40
N ASN A 573 26.58 7.54 15.00
CA ASN A 573 26.76 7.98 13.60
C ASN A 573 28.08 7.50 12.95
N ALA A 574 28.96 6.84 13.71
CA ALA A 574 30.22 6.34 13.17
C ALA A 574 29.96 5.23 12.12
N PRO A 575 30.90 5.02 11.16
CA PRO A 575 30.82 3.87 10.27
C PRO A 575 30.68 2.56 11.08
N ILE A 576 29.72 1.75 10.69
CA ILE A 576 29.38 0.49 11.36
C ILE A 576 30.07 -0.69 10.71
N THR A 577 30.21 -1.76 11.48
CA THR A 577 30.47 -3.10 10.97
C THR A 577 29.18 -3.90 11.10
N LEU A 578 28.84 -4.71 10.10
CA LEU A 578 27.69 -5.61 10.14
C LEU A 578 28.21 -6.98 10.55
N ALA A 579 28.11 -7.31 11.84
CA ALA A 579 28.60 -8.60 12.35
C ALA A 579 27.43 -9.58 12.49
N ASN A 580 27.53 -10.72 11.80
CA ASN A 580 26.52 -11.77 11.83
C ASN A 580 26.42 -12.40 13.23
N VAL A 581 25.20 -12.55 13.74
CA VAL A 581 24.98 -13.07 15.11
C VAL A 581 25.30 -14.56 15.20
N SER A 582 25.13 -15.33 14.12
CA SER A 582 25.42 -16.77 14.13
C SER A 582 26.92 -17.07 14.07
N THR A 583 27.68 -16.31 13.29
CA THR A 583 29.08 -16.64 12.97
C THR A 583 30.09 -15.73 13.66
N GLY A 584 29.70 -14.51 14.03
CA GLY A 584 30.60 -13.45 14.46
C GLY A 584 31.45 -12.83 13.34
N LEU A 585 31.32 -13.31 12.10
CA LEU A 585 31.97 -12.74 10.92
C LEU A 585 31.27 -11.47 10.45
N VAL A 586 31.96 -10.67 9.64
CA VAL A 586 31.49 -9.35 9.22
C VAL A 586 31.26 -9.26 7.72
N ALA A 587 30.31 -8.42 7.31
CA ALA A 587 30.11 -8.10 5.90
C ALA A 587 31.33 -7.34 5.34
N ASP A 588 31.98 -7.95 4.36
CA ASP A 588 33.27 -7.56 3.79
C ASP A 588 33.15 -7.48 2.26
N VAL A 589 33.60 -6.38 1.67
CA VAL A 589 33.75 -6.32 0.21
C VAL A 589 35.00 -7.09 -0.18
N ARG A 590 34.79 -8.19 -0.93
CA ARG A 590 35.83 -9.17 -1.24
C ARG A 590 37.06 -8.50 -1.87
N GLY A 591 38.21 -8.71 -1.22
CA GLY A 591 39.52 -8.31 -1.73
C GLY A 591 39.70 -6.81 -1.90
N ASP A 592 39.05 -5.99 -1.05
CA ASP A 592 39.08 -4.52 -1.13
C ASP A 592 38.67 -3.97 -2.51
N SER A 593 37.85 -4.72 -3.25
CA SER A 593 37.46 -4.30 -4.59
C SER A 593 36.72 -2.96 -4.55
N VAL A 594 36.89 -2.16 -5.59
CA VAL A 594 36.11 -0.95 -5.85
C VAL A 594 35.23 -1.09 -7.10
N ALA A 595 35.12 -2.29 -7.67
CA ALA A 595 34.30 -2.53 -8.85
C ALA A 595 32.81 -2.63 -8.50
N ASP A 596 31.95 -2.22 -9.44
CA ASP A 596 30.53 -2.53 -9.40
C ASP A 596 30.31 -4.03 -9.53
N GLY A 597 29.37 -4.56 -8.74
CA GLY A 597 29.08 -5.99 -8.72
C GLY A 597 30.09 -6.81 -7.91
N ALA A 598 31.07 -6.18 -7.24
CA ALA A 598 31.97 -6.93 -6.37
C ALA A 598 31.21 -7.55 -5.19
N ASP A 599 31.52 -8.82 -4.91
CA ASP A 599 30.83 -9.62 -3.92
C ASP A 599 30.99 -9.05 -2.50
N VAL A 600 29.89 -9.02 -1.76
CA VAL A 600 29.93 -8.82 -0.31
C VAL A 600 29.85 -10.19 0.36
N ILE A 601 30.86 -10.51 1.15
CA ILE A 601 31.08 -11.83 1.77
C ILE A 601 31.05 -11.72 3.30
N GLU A 602 31.00 -12.86 3.99
CA GLU A 602 31.41 -12.94 5.40
C GLU A 602 32.91 -13.12 5.51
N TRP A 603 33.57 -12.30 6.33
CA TRP A 603 35.00 -12.44 6.60
C TRP A 603 35.35 -12.17 8.06
N TYR A 604 36.54 -12.60 8.47
CA TYR A 604 37.07 -12.27 9.79
C TYR A 604 37.26 -10.75 9.91
N ALA A 605 36.82 -10.19 11.03
CA ALA A 605 37.03 -8.78 11.31
C ALA A 605 38.53 -8.45 11.33
N ASN A 606 38.95 -7.56 10.43
CA ASN A 606 40.34 -7.13 10.28
C ASN A 606 40.50 -5.59 10.44
N GLY A 607 39.38 -4.87 10.62
CA GLY A 607 39.38 -3.41 10.82
C GLY A 607 39.54 -2.58 9.55
N GLY A 608 39.67 -3.23 8.39
CA GLY A 608 39.80 -2.63 7.08
C GLY A 608 38.59 -1.77 6.68
N PRO A 609 38.79 -0.76 5.81
CA PRO A 609 37.72 0.12 5.36
C PRO A 609 36.66 -0.62 4.51
N ASN A 610 37.02 -1.73 3.88
CA ASN A 610 36.12 -2.60 3.11
C ASN A 610 35.10 -3.35 4.00
N GLN A 611 35.30 -3.38 5.32
CA GLN A 611 34.39 -3.96 6.33
C GLN A 611 33.58 -2.91 7.09
N LYS A 612 33.71 -1.63 6.71
CA LYS A 612 33.06 -0.50 7.36
C LYS A 612 32.03 0.12 6.42
N TRP A 613 30.87 0.43 6.96
CA TRP A 613 29.71 0.91 6.21
C TRP A 613 29.16 2.17 6.86
N ARG A 614 29.00 3.25 6.09
CA ARG A 614 28.23 4.43 6.51
C ARG A 614 26.76 4.12 6.31
N LEU A 615 26.01 4.06 7.41
CA LEU A 615 24.57 3.87 7.40
C LEU A 615 23.88 5.24 7.31
N ALA A 616 23.24 5.53 6.18
CA ALA A 616 22.59 6.81 5.94
C ALA A 616 21.09 6.61 5.66
N PRO A 617 20.19 7.31 6.39
CA PRO A 617 18.77 7.33 6.05
C PRO A 617 18.55 7.84 4.62
N THR A 618 17.65 7.21 3.88
CA THR A 618 17.14 7.75 2.62
C THR A 618 16.10 8.84 2.93
N ALA A 619 15.98 9.83 2.04
CA ALA A 619 15.13 11.02 2.23
C ALA A 619 13.66 10.67 2.52
#